data_AF-A0A2C5YQD1-F1
#
_entry.id   AF-A0A2C5YQD1-F1
#
_cell.length_a   1.000
_cell.length_b   1.000
_cell.length_c   1.000
_cell.angle_alpha   90.00
_cell.angle_beta   90.00
_cell.angle_gamma   90.00
#
_symmetry.space_group_name_H-M   'P 1'
#
loop_
_entity.id
_entity.type
_entity.pdbx_description
1 polymer ?
#
loop_
_entity_poly.entity_id
_entity_poly.type
_entity_poly.pdbx_seq_one_letter_code
_entity_poly.pdbx_strand_id
1 'polypeptide(L)'
;MQRAARVAAAAYLAVGGAASVRELDLAAQQWTLLNAARNISVPGAVPSHVHLDLLRAGVIEEPNLGLNDFDLRWVALSDWTYVSQIEGL
;
A
#
# COMPACT_ATOMS: atom_id res chain seq x y z
N MET A 1 -50.08 -49.01 33.75
CA MET A 1 -50.02 -47.55 33.49
C MET A 1 -48.64 -47.04 33.90
N GLN A 2 -47.72 -46.83 32.95
CA GLN A 2 -46.44 -46.13 33.20
C GLN A 2 -46.21 -45.18 32.02
N ARG A 3 -46.24 -43.87 32.31
CA ARG A 3 -45.98 -42.81 31.33
C ARG A 3 -44.47 -42.56 31.31
N ALA A 4 -43.82 -42.83 30.19
CA ALA A 4 -42.42 -42.47 29.97
C ALA A 4 -42.31 -40.93 29.81
N ALA A 5 -41.54 -40.29 30.68
CA ALA A 5 -41.21 -38.88 30.55
C ALA A 5 -40.17 -38.70 29.42
N ARG A 6 -40.53 -37.93 28.39
CA ARG A 6 -39.60 -37.52 27.33
C ARG A 6 -38.88 -36.26 27.79
N VAL A 7 -37.57 -36.33 27.94
CA VAL A 7 -36.72 -35.16 28.15
C VAL A 7 -36.46 -34.52 26.79
N ALA A 8 -36.89 -33.27 26.62
CA ALA A 8 -36.60 -32.49 25.42
C ALA A 8 -35.21 -31.86 25.56
N ALA A 9 -34.29 -32.21 24.66
CA ALA A 9 -33.00 -31.54 24.55
C ALA A 9 -33.20 -30.21 23.82
N ALA A 10 -32.93 -29.09 24.49
CA ALA A 10 -32.87 -27.78 23.85
C ALA A 10 -31.52 -27.62 23.15
N ALA A 11 -31.54 -27.48 21.82
CA ALA A 11 -30.35 -27.12 21.05
C ALA A 11 -30.13 -25.61 21.17
N TYR A 12 -29.01 -25.20 21.77
CA TYR A 12 -28.55 -23.81 21.74
C TYR A 12 -27.87 -23.57 20.39
N LEU A 13 -28.40 -22.63 19.59
CA LEU A 13 -27.71 -22.12 18.42
C LEU A 13 -26.63 -21.14 18.89
N ALA A 14 -25.36 -21.52 18.76
CA ALA A 14 -24.25 -20.59 18.92
C ALA A 14 -24.24 -19.65 17.71
N VAL A 15 -24.59 -18.38 17.92
CA VAL A 15 -24.38 -17.32 16.91
C VAL A 15 -22.90 -16.93 16.98
N GLY A 16 -22.08 -17.60 16.18
CA GLY A 16 -20.70 -17.17 15.95
C GLY A 16 -20.69 -16.01 14.96
N GLY A 17 -20.49 -14.78 15.45
CA GLY A 17 -20.20 -13.64 14.58
C GLY A 17 -18.76 -13.73 14.09
N ALA A 18 -18.55 -14.01 12.81
CA ALA A 18 -17.21 -13.91 12.21
C ALA A 18 -16.82 -12.43 12.11
N ALA A 19 -15.69 -12.06 12.71
CA ALA A 19 -15.10 -10.74 12.48
C ALA A 19 -14.58 -10.68 11.03
N SER A 20 -14.99 -9.67 10.27
CA SER A 20 -14.47 -9.42 8.92
C SER A 20 -13.19 -8.59 9.00
N VAL A 21 -12.09 -9.08 8.43
CA VAL A 21 -10.88 -8.29 8.20
C VAL A 21 -11.03 -7.55 6.88
N ARG A 22 -10.71 -6.26 6.87
CA ARG A 22 -10.62 -5.46 5.64
C ARG A 22 -9.16 -5.31 5.27
N GLU A 23 -8.77 -5.93 4.16
CA GLU A 23 -7.47 -5.73 3.55
C GLU A 23 -7.55 -4.55 2.56
N LEU A 24 -6.57 -3.66 2.64
CA LEU A 24 -6.43 -2.55 1.70
C LEU A 24 -5.08 -2.69 1.01
N ASP A 25 -5.12 -2.94 -0.30
CA ASP A 25 -3.93 -2.99 -1.12
C ASP A 25 -3.39 -1.57 -1.35
N LEU A 26 -2.19 -1.31 -0.82
CA LEU A 26 -1.50 -0.04 -1.00
C LEU A 26 -0.97 0.13 -2.42
N ALA A 27 -0.74 -0.94 -3.17
CA ALA A 27 -0.31 -0.86 -4.57
C ALA A 27 -1.42 -0.40 -5.52
N ALA A 28 -2.68 -0.58 -5.12
CA ALA A 28 -3.84 -0.09 -5.85
C ALA A 28 -4.08 1.42 -5.65
N GLN A 29 -3.38 2.07 -4.71
CA GLN A 29 -3.57 3.49 -4.39
C GLN A 29 -2.79 4.40 -5.35
N GLN A 30 -3.26 5.62 -5.52
CA GLN A 30 -2.62 6.62 -6.38
C GLN A 30 -1.56 7.40 -5.61
N TRP A 31 -0.29 7.02 -5.81
CA TRP A 31 0.83 7.65 -5.14
C TRP A 31 1.43 8.81 -5.93
N THR A 32 1.89 9.82 -5.21
CA THR A 32 2.72 10.91 -5.73
C THR A 32 4.05 10.91 -4.98
N LEU A 33 5.15 10.98 -5.73
CA LEU A 33 6.50 11.17 -5.21
C LEU A 33 6.86 12.65 -5.25
N LEU A 34 7.27 13.18 -4.09
CA LEU A 34 7.66 14.57 -3.90
C LEU A 34 9.11 14.63 -3.42
N ASN A 35 9.89 15.60 -3.91
CA ASN A 35 11.14 15.96 -3.26
C ASN A 35 10.92 16.98 -2.12
N ALA A 36 11.93 17.17 -1.27
CA ALA A 36 11.88 18.08 -0.13
C ALA A 36 11.44 19.51 -0.48
N ALA A 37 11.97 20.06 -1.59
CA ALA A 37 11.66 21.41 -2.06
C ALA A 37 10.28 21.52 -2.73
N ARG A 38 9.59 20.39 -2.97
CA ARG A 38 8.30 20.29 -3.68
C ARG A 38 8.30 20.89 -5.09
N ASN A 39 9.47 21.06 -5.71
CA ASN A 39 9.61 21.45 -7.11
C ASN A 39 9.67 20.24 -8.06
N ILE A 40 9.83 19.03 -7.53
CA ILE A 40 9.63 17.77 -8.24
C ILE A 40 8.40 17.08 -7.63
N SER A 41 7.41 16.82 -8.47
CA SER A 41 6.17 16.13 -8.13
C SER A 41 5.78 15.23 -9.29
N VAL A 42 5.95 13.92 -9.12
CA VAL A 42 5.73 12.92 -10.18
C VAL A 42 4.84 11.78 -9.70
N PRO A 43 4.18 11.05 -10.62
CA PRO A 43 3.50 9.80 -10.26
C PRO A 43 4.47 8.83 -9.58
N GLY A 44 4.11 8.37 -8.38
CA GLY A 44 4.85 7.36 -7.63
C GLY A 44 4.20 5.99 -7.71
N ALA A 45 4.93 4.94 -7.35
CA ALA A 45 4.39 3.60 -7.13
C ALA A 45 4.81 3.06 -5.76
N VAL A 46 3.99 2.20 -5.16
CA VAL A 46 4.34 1.47 -3.94
C VAL A 46 3.93 0.01 -4.14
N PRO A 47 4.84 -0.96 -4.04
CA PRO A 47 6.28 -0.80 -3.83
C PRO A 47 7.01 -0.17 -5.03
N SER A 48 7.99 0.70 -4.76
CA SER A 48 8.90 1.26 -5.77
C SER A 48 10.17 1.83 -5.10
N HIS A 49 11.01 2.48 -5.91
CA HIS A 49 12.14 3.29 -5.50
C HIS A 49 12.14 4.62 -6.25
N VAL A 50 12.65 5.66 -5.59
CA VAL A 50 12.72 7.03 -6.11
C VAL A 50 13.30 7.09 -7.53
N HIS A 51 14.43 6.43 -7.79
CA HIS A 51 15.05 6.42 -9.11
C HIS A 51 14.13 5.82 -10.19
N LEU A 52 13.37 4.77 -9.88
CA LEU A 52 12.47 4.15 -10.86
C LEU A 52 11.29 5.06 -11.21
N ASP A 53 10.77 5.79 -10.22
CA ASP A 53 9.64 6.69 -10.44
C ASP A 53 10.06 7.97 -11.17
N LEU A 54 11.24 8.51 -10.87
CA LEU A 54 11.83 9.62 -11.62
C LEU A 54 12.16 9.22 -13.06
N LEU A 55 12.70 8.01 -13.27
CA LEU A 55 12.98 7.48 -14.60
C LEU A 55 11.69 7.31 -15.41
N ARG A 56 10.65 6.71 -14.82
CA ARG A 56 9.34 6.55 -15.47
C ARG A 56 8.71 7.89 -15.84
N ALA A 57 8.92 8.91 -15.01
CA ALA A 57 8.47 10.27 -15.25
C ALA A 57 9.37 11.07 -16.23
N GLY A 58 10.50 10.51 -16.66
CA GLY A 58 11.46 11.17 -17.55
C GLY A 58 12.23 12.33 -16.92
N VAL A 59 12.31 12.39 -15.58
CA VAL A 59 13.05 13.43 -14.84
C VAL A 59 14.55 13.12 -14.81
N ILE A 60 14.90 11.83 -14.83
CA ILE A 60 16.29 11.36 -14.91
C ILE A 60 16.45 10.42 -16.09
N GLU A 61 17.68 10.30 -16.57
CA GLU A 61 18.07 9.28 -17.54
C GLU A 61 18.28 7.92 -16.84
N GLU A 62 18.57 6.88 -17.64
CA GLU A 62 18.80 5.53 -17.11
C GLU A 62 20.00 5.51 -16.13
N PRO A 63 19.81 5.16 -14.84
CA PRO A 63 20.86 5.32 -13.83
C PRO A 63 22.13 4.51 -14.08
N ASN A 64 22.04 3.39 -14.82
CA ASN A 64 23.17 2.50 -15.08
C ASN A 64 23.96 2.85 -16.36
N LEU A 65 23.64 3.96 -17.04
CA LEU A 65 24.30 4.37 -18.27
C LEU A 65 25.32 5.48 -18.02
N GLY A 66 26.48 5.40 -18.68
CA GLY A 66 27.45 6.50 -18.71
C GLY A 66 28.00 6.86 -17.33
N LEU A 67 27.92 8.15 -16.98
CA LEU A 67 28.41 8.70 -15.72
C LEU A 67 27.29 8.96 -14.71
N ASN A 68 26.11 8.34 -14.90
CA ASN A 68 24.94 8.59 -14.07
C ASN A 68 25.10 8.17 -12.59
N ASP A 69 26.11 7.36 -12.23
CA ASP A 69 26.52 7.16 -10.82
C ASP A 69 26.96 8.47 -10.14
N PHE A 70 27.47 9.43 -10.92
CA PHE A 70 27.86 10.76 -10.46
C PHE A 70 26.76 11.79 -10.73
N ASP A 71 26.25 11.81 -11.97
CA ASP A 71 25.33 12.87 -12.42
C ASP A 71 23.97 12.81 -11.68
N LEU A 72 23.57 11.64 -11.19
CA LEU A 72 22.30 11.46 -10.46
C LEU A 72 22.44 11.45 -8.93
N ARG A 73 23.63 11.75 -8.37
CA ARG A 73 23.85 11.74 -6.90
C ARG A 73 22.92 12.68 -6.15
N TRP A 74 22.47 13.75 -6.79
CA TRP A 74 21.50 14.68 -6.21
C TRP A 74 20.21 13.98 -5.75
N VAL A 75 19.82 12.86 -6.39
CA VAL A 75 18.67 12.06 -6.00
C VAL A 75 18.89 11.45 -4.61
N ALA A 76 20.05 10.85 -4.37
CA ALA A 76 20.39 10.23 -3.08
C ALA A 76 20.67 11.27 -1.97
N LEU A 77 21.07 12.49 -2.34
CA LEU A 77 21.34 13.59 -1.42
C LEU A 77 20.09 14.42 -1.06
N SER A 78 18.92 14.02 -1.55
CA SER A 78 17.64 14.69 -1.30
C SER A 78 16.70 13.82 -0.48
N ASP A 79 15.85 14.44 0.34
CA ASP A 79 14.71 13.76 0.95
C ASP A 79 13.57 13.60 -0.06
N TRP A 80 12.87 12.47 0.07
CA TRP A 80 11.75 12.09 -0.79
C TRP A 80 10.56 11.63 0.05
N THR A 81 9.36 11.97 -0.39
CA THR A 81 8.12 11.61 0.29
C THR A 81 7.13 11.01 -0.70
N TYR A 82 6.66 9.80 -0.41
CA TYR A 82 5.50 9.21 -1.06
C TYR A 82 4.25 9.64 -0.32
N VAL A 83 3.29 10.21 -1.04
CA VAL A 83 2.01 10.67 -0.50
C VAL A 83 0.89 10.04 -1.33
N SER A 84 -0.17 9.58 -0.66
CA SER A 84 -1.41 9.12 -1.29
C SER A 84 -2.58 9.61 -0.47
N GLN A 85 -3.68 9.93 -1.15
CA GLN A 85 -4.99 9.86 -0.53
C GLN A 85 -5.44 8.41 -0.61
N ILE A 86 -5.73 7.79 0.53
CA ILE A 86 -6.11 6.38 0.57
C ILE A 86 -7.61 6.28 0.30
N GLU A 87 -7.97 5.61 -0.80
CA GLU A 87 -9.35 5.29 -1.12
C GLU A 87 -9.80 4.09 -0.32
N GLY A 88 -11.00 4.18 0.27
CA GLY A 88 -11.51 3.11 1.10
C GLY A 88 -10.91 3.12 2.51
N LEU A 89 -10.73 4.29 3.12
CA LEU A 89 -10.71 4.46 4.57
C LEU A 89 -11.90 5.29 5.02
#